data_AF-A0A182YJH4-F1
#
_entry.id   AF-A0A182YJH4-F1
#
_cell.length_a   1.000
_cell.length_b   1.000
_cell.length_c   1.000
_cell.angle_alpha   90.00
_cell.angle_beta   90.00
_cell.angle_gamma   90.00
#
_symmetry.space_group_name_H-M   'P 1'
#
loop_
_entity.id
_entity.type
_entity.pdbx_description
1 polymer ?
#
loop_
_entity_poly.entity_id
_entity_poly.type
_entity_poly.pdbx_seq_one_letter_code
_entity_poly.pdbx_strand_id
1 'polypeptide(L)'
;MNGNIMVKCEPISEESELFNSLVANGNDDLQQQQQPQQSQQQELRLLCMYKLKVAEETVALLEAHHMNVECLRKMRIEDVDVLFEAKPLGWKILFREAFLEWREEIGLPCKSIKMLHTRKRPSESYETQAENQPATLGHWDECFSPAAQLLLAEKEAPAQQHENGAINNRTSRWPMTPGLLKDVLNSTYVGRSILARGCLGALGKSLQYQLTAIIIDYHMAYKTKITSPELENYAYCITTLLPHEVAATYHIPRGPNRRTPGGSLYSRFINQKISKKALAIGNSISAS
;
A
#
# COMPACT_ATOMS: atom_id res chain seq x y z
N MET A 1 -70.14 43.68 27.33
CA MET A 1 -68.97 43.79 26.44
C MET A 1 -68.08 42.59 26.69
N ASN A 2 -67.71 41.96 25.58
CA ASN A 2 -66.87 40.79 25.30
C ASN A 2 -65.82 40.38 26.34
N GLY A 3 -65.62 39.06 26.47
CA GLY A 3 -64.55 38.46 27.26
C GLY A 3 -63.18 38.45 26.56
N ASN A 4 -62.15 38.04 27.31
CA ASN A 4 -61.11 37.14 26.83
C ASN A 4 -60.23 36.61 27.99
N ILE A 5 -60.20 35.29 28.02
CA ILE A 5 -59.24 34.29 28.53
C ILE A 5 -57.83 34.83 28.81
N MET A 6 -57.26 34.53 29.98
CA MET A 6 -55.81 34.50 30.17
C MET A 6 -55.41 33.25 30.97
N VAL A 7 -54.50 32.49 30.37
CA VAL A 7 -54.15 31.10 30.65
C VAL A 7 -53.31 30.97 31.92
N LYS A 8 -53.64 29.98 32.76
CA LYS A 8 -52.76 29.44 33.80
C LYS A 8 -51.58 28.73 33.11
N CYS A 9 -50.36 29.19 33.36
CA CYS A 9 -49.16 28.40 33.09
C CYS A 9 -48.63 27.89 34.43
N GLU A 10 -48.88 26.63 34.71
CA GLU A 10 -48.10 25.87 35.69
C GLU A 10 -46.70 25.62 35.11
N PRO A 11 -45.61 25.81 35.88
CA PRO A 11 -44.29 25.41 35.42
C PRO A 11 -44.19 23.89 35.47
N ILE A 12 -43.91 23.31 34.29
CA ILE A 12 -43.72 21.89 34.04
C ILE A 12 -42.53 21.39 34.86
N SER A 13 -42.81 20.52 35.82
CA SER A 13 -41.87 19.94 36.81
C SER A 13 -40.89 18.90 36.25
N GLU A 14 -40.78 18.76 34.92
CA GLU A 14 -40.02 17.68 34.27
C GLU A 14 -38.60 18.09 33.84
N GLU A 15 -38.26 19.37 33.76
CA GLU A 15 -36.90 19.81 33.38
C GLU A 15 -35.90 19.78 34.56
N SER A 16 -36.40 19.84 35.80
CA SER A 16 -35.58 19.81 37.02
C SER A 16 -35.01 18.42 37.36
N GLU A 17 -35.58 17.34 36.83
CA GLU A 17 -35.07 15.97 37.03
C GLU A 17 -33.94 15.61 36.06
N LEU A 18 -33.95 16.19 34.86
CA LEU A 18 -32.88 16.03 33.87
C LEU A 18 -31.58 16.70 34.32
N PHE A 19 -31.66 17.81 35.05
CA PHE A 19 -30.46 18.49 35.56
C PHE A 19 -29.88 17.78 36.79
N ASN A 20 -30.71 17.25 37.69
CA ASN A 20 -30.23 16.50 38.87
C ASN A 20 -29.64 15.12 38.52
N SER A 21 -30.08 14.49 37.42
CA SER A 21 -29.45 13.26 36.91
C SER A 21 -28.06 13.52 36.29
N LEU A 22 -27.79 14.74 35.82
CA LEU A 22 -26.53 15.08 35.16
C LEU A 22 -25.37 15.40 36.11
N VAL A 23 -25.65 15.68 37.40
CA VAL A 23 -24.62 16.05 38.40
C VAL A 23 -24.46 15.03 39.54
N ALA A 24 -25.29 13.98 39.62
CA ALA A 24 -25.36 13.09 40.77
C ALA A 24 -24.65 11.73 40.66
N ASN A 25 -23.87 11.46 39.60
CA ASN A 25 -23.08 10.22 39.51
C ASN A 25 -21.58 10.49 39.57
N GLY A 26 -21.16 11.22 40.61
CA GLY A 26 -19.83 11.11 41.19
C GLY A 26 -19.77 9.89 42.11
N ASN A 27 -19.67 8.70 41.52
CA ASN A 27 -19.15 7.49 42.19
C ASN A 27 -17.94 7.02 41.38
N ASP A 28 -16.84 7.74 41.58
CA ASP A 28 -15.50 7.29 41.24
C ASP A 28 -15.18 6.03 42.06
N ASP A 29 -14.83 4.96 41.36
CA ASP A 29 -13.78 3.96 41.71
C ASP A 29 -14.04 2.55 41.17
N LEU A 30 -15.18 2.25 40.53
CA LEU A 30 -15.42 0.91 39.95
C LEU A 30 -15.97 0.86 38.50
N GLN A 31 -16.19 1.99 37.81
CA GLN A 31 -16.73 2.00 36.43
C GLN A 31 -15.75 2.44 35.32
N GLN A 32 -14.55 2.92 35.64
CA GLN A 32 -13.62 3.44 34.62
C GLN A 32 -12.91 2.36 33.76
N GLN A 33 -13.15 1.06 33.99
CA GLN A 33 -12.54 0.00 33.15
C GLN A 33 -13.44 -0.56 32.03
N GLN A 34 -14.76 -0.28 32.00
CA GLN A 34 -15.67 -0.90 31.01
C GLN A 34 -16.07 0.01 29.83
N GLN A 35 -15.93 1.34 29.94
CA GLN A 35 -16.36 2.27 28.89
C GLN A 35 -15.57 2.18 27.56
N PRO A 36 -14.24 1.96 27.53
CA PRO A 36 -13.51 1.87 26.26
C PRO A 36 -13.89 0.65 25.43
N GLN A 37 -14.25 -0.46 26.09
CA GLN A 37 -14.46 -1.75 25.45
C GLN A 37 -15.82 -1.81 24.74
N GLN A 38 -16.86 -1.21 25.31
CA GLN A 38 -18.18 -1.13 24.67
C GLN A 38 -18.16 -0.25 23.41
N SER A 39 -17.43 0.87 23.42
CA SER A 39 -17.31 1.75 22.25
C SER A 39 -16.59 1.06 21.08
N GLN A 40 -15.50 0.34 21.34
CA GLN A 40 -14.78 -0.42 20.31
C GLN A 40 -15.60 -1.57 19.73
N GLN A 41 -16.43 -2.24 20.55
CA GLN A 41 -17.34 -3.28 20.07
C GLN A 41 -18.46 -2.70 19.18
N GLN A 42 -19.00 -1.53 19.52
CA GLN A 42 -20.00 -0.86 18.67
C GLN A 42 -19.43 -0.46 17.31
N GLU A 43 -18.20 0.07 17.27
CA GLU A 43 -17.52 0.39 16.00
C GLU A 43 -17.28 -0.85 15.14
N LEU A 44 -16.85 -1.97 15.75
CA LEU A 44 -16.67 -3.24 15.05
C LEU A 44 -17.99 -3.73 14.45
N ARG A 45 -19.08 -3.68 15.22
CA ARG A 45 -20.42 -4.06 14.73
C ARG A 45 -20.84 -3.23 13.53
N LEU A 46 -20.67 -1.91 13.60
CA LEU A 46 -21.00 -1.02 12.49
C LEU A 46 -20.20 -1.38 11.24
N LEU A 47 -18.89 -1.59 11.39
CA LEU A 47 -18.04 -1.98 10.28
C LEU A 47 -18.50 -3.32 9.68
N CYS A 48 -18.76 -4.32 10.52
CA CYS A 48 -19.09 -5.65 10.04
C CYS A 48 -20.47 -5.71 9.37
N MET A 49 -21.47 -5.04 9.94
CA MET A 49 -22.83 -5.04 9.41
C MET A 49 -22.98 -4.17 8.16
N TYR A 50 -22.40 -2.97 8.16
CA TYR A 50 -22.66 -1.99 7.10
C TYR A 50 -21.60 -1.98 5.99
N LYS A 51 -20.33 -2.24 6.32
CA LYS A 51 -19.24 -2.25 5.34
C LYS A 51 -18.95 -3.64 4.82
N LEU A 52 -18.66 -4.57 5.71
CA LEU A 52 -18.32 -5.94 5.32
C LEU A 52 -19.56 -6.77 4.96
N LYS A 53 -20.77 -6.34 5.37
CA LYS A 53 -22.04 -7.05 5.15
C LYS A 53 -21.97 -8.54 5.55
N VAL A 54 -21.24 -8.82 6.62
CA VAL A 54 -21.08 -10.19 7.13
C VAL A 54 -22.25 -10.56 8.04
N ALA A 55 -22.49 -11.85 8.22
CA ALA A 55 -23.57 -12.32 9.11
C ALA A 55 -23.29 -11.98 10.58
N GLU A 56 -24.34 -11.82 11.38
CA GLU A 56 -24.25 -11.50 12.82
C GLU A 56 -23.40 -12.53 13.59
N GLU A 57 -23.49 -13.80 13.19
CA GLU A 57 -22.72 -14.90 13.75
C GLU A 57 -21.21 -14.75 13.51
N THR A 58 -20.81 -14.10 12.41
CA THR A 58 -19.40 -13.78 12.14
C THR A 58 -18.92 -12.65 13.03
N VAL A 59 -19.78 -11.69 13.35
CA VAL A 59 -19.45 -10.61 14.28
C VAL A 59 -19.31 -11.13 15.70
N ALA A 60 -20.20 -12.01 16.13
CA ALA A 60 -20.09 -12.70 17.41
C ALA A 60 -18.76 -13.48 17.54
N LEU A 61 -18.28 -14.08 16.44
CA LEU A 61 -16.99 -14.76 16.40
C LEU A 61 -15.81 -13.78 16.53
N LEU A 62 -15.85 -12.64 15.83
CA LEU A 62 -14.83 -11.58 15.98
C LEU A 62 -14.80 -10.99 17.40
N GLU A 63 -15.97 -10.79 18.00
CA GLU A 63 -16.12 -10.31 19.39
C GLU A 63 -15.56 -11.34 20.39
N ALA A 64 -15.84 -12.62 20.19
CA ALA A 64 -15.32 -13.71 21.03
C ALA A 64 -13.78 -13.82 20.97
N HIS A 65 -13.17 -13.46 19.83
CA HIS A 65 -11.72 -13.39 19.67
C HIS A 65 -11.13 -12.02 20.08
N HIS A 66 -11.92 -11.16 20.72
CA HIS A 66 -11.51 -9.81 21.14
C HIS A 66 -10.90 -8.96 20.01
N MET A 67 -11.40 -9.15 18.78
CA MET A 67 -10.93 -8.38 17.64
C MET A 67 -11.60 -7.00 17.63
N ASN A 68 -10.80 -5.96 17.41
CA ASN A 68 -11.31 -4.62 17.12
C ASN A 68 -11.01 -4.22 15.67
N VAL A 69 -11.49 -3.04 15.25
CA VAL A 69 -11.26 -2.49 13.91
C VAL A 69 -9.76 -2.41 13.59
N GLU A 70 -8.93 -2.17 14.61
CA GLU A 70 -7.49 -1.99 14.46
C GLU A 70 -6.79 -3.33 14.23
N CYS A 71 -7.28 -4.38 14.86
CA CYS A 71 -6.91 -5.76 14.57
C CYS A 71 -7.27 -6.12 13.13
N LEU A 72 -8.49 -5.79 12.66
CA LEU A 72 -8.89 -6.02 11.27
C LEU A 72 -7.99 -5.25 10.28
N ARG A 73 -7.56 -4.03 10.60
CA ARG A 73 -6.60 -3.27 9.77
C ARG A 73 -5.20 -3.88 9.73
N LYS A 74 -4.83 -4.73 10.68
CA LYS A 74 -3.52 -5.40 10.72
C LYS A 74 -3.59 -6.87 10.33
N MET A 75 -4.80 -7.43 10.25
CA MET A 75 -5.04 -8.84 9.97
C MET A 75 -4.56 -9.21 8.57
N ARG A 76 -3.83 -10.33 8.49
CA ARG A 76 -3.36 -10.92 7.24
C ARG A 76 -4.36 -11.95 6.73
N ILE A 77 -4.19 -12.36 5.49
CA ILE A 77 -5.03 -13.38 4.87
C ILE A 77 -4.92 -14.72 5.61
N GLU A 78 -3.72 -15.04 6.08
CA GLU A 78 -3.44 -16.27 6.82
C GLU A 78 -4.11 -16.26 8.20
N ASP A 79 -4.30 -15.08 8.80
CA ASP A 79 -4.98 -14.95 10.10
C ASP A 79 -6.49 -15.22 9.95
N VAL A 80 -7.09 -14.88 8.79
CA VAL A 80 -8.47 -15.30 8.44
C VAL A 80 -8.57 -16.82 8.33
N ASP A 81 -7.53 -17.46 7.79
CA ASP A 81 -7.52 -18.91 7.63
C ASP A 81 -7.58 -19.64 8.97
N VAL A 82 -6.90 -19.09 9.99
CA VAL A 82 -6.91 -19.57 11.38
C VAL A 82 -8.23 -19.23 12.08
N LEU A 83 -8.72 -18.01 11.92
CA LEU A 83 -9.97 -17.53 12.56
C LEU A 83 -11.18 -18.40 12.20
N PHE A 84 -11.20 -18.93 10.98
CA PHE A 84 -12.30 -19.77 10.46
C PHE A 84 -11.94 -21.25 10.34
N GLU A 85 -10.87 -21.73 10.98
CA GLU A 85 -10.42 -23.14 10.85
C GLU A 85 -11.51 -24.15 11.26
N ALA A 86 -12.27 -23.82 12.31
CA ALA A 86 -13.37 -24.66 12.82
C ALA A 86 -14.73 -24.41 12.11
N LYS A 87 -14.79 -23.53 11.11
CA LYS A 87 -16.03 -23.13 10.42
C LYS A 87 -16.10 -23.70 9.00
N PRO A 88 -17.31 -23.84 8.44
CA PRO A 88 -17.47 -24.25 7.05
C PRO A 88 -16.75 -23.30 6.09
N LEU A 89 -16.16 -23.86 5.02
CA LEU A 89 -15.38 -23.10 4.04
C LEU A 89 -16.15 -21.90 3.45
N GLY A 90 -17.46 -21.99 3.30
CA GLY A 90 -18.29 -20.90 2.78
C GLY A 90 -18.19 -19.62 3.60
N TRP A 91 -18.14 -19.71 4.93
CA TRP A 91 -18.03 -18.55 5.81
C TRP A 91 -16.70 -17.83 5.61
N LYS A 92 -15.65 -18.63 5.49
CA LYS A 92 -14.29 -18.16 5.24
C LYS A 92 -14.18 -17.46 3.88
N ILE A 93 -14.86 -17.97 2.85
CA ILE A 93 -14.88 -17.34 1.52
C ILE A 93 -15.59 -15.99 1.60
N LEU A 94 -16.82 -15.95 2.13
CA LEU A 94 -17.62 -14.72 2.22
C LEU A 94 -16.91 -13.64 3.04
N PHE A 95 -16.36 -14.01 4.20
CA PHE A 95 -15.63 -13.07 5.02
C PHE A 95 -14.35 -12.59 4.32
N ARG A 96 -13.60 -13.49 3.67
CA ARG A 96 -12.37 -13.13 2.95
C ARG A 96 -12.65 -12.16 1.81
N GLU A 97 -13.70 -12.39 1.03
CA GLU A 97 -14.09 -11.51 -0.09
C GLU A 97 -14.44 -10.11 0.42
N ALA A 98 -15.38 -10.02 1.37
CA ALA A 98 -15.77 -8.75 1.98
C ALA A 98 -14.58 -8.04 2.64
N PHE A 99 -13.73 -8.80 3.34
CA PHE A 99 -12.53 -8.26 3.97
C PHE A 99 -11.56 -7.69 2.93
N LEU A 100 -11.33 -8.38 1.81
CA LEU A 100 -10.44 -7.90 0.75
C LEU A 100 -10.98 -6.62 0.08
N GLU A 101 -12.28 -6.57 -0.21
CA GLU A 101 -12.95 -5.40 -0.77
C GLU A 101 -12.82 -4.20 0.17
N TRP A 102 -13.18 -4.36 1.45
CA TRP A 102 -13.02 -3.31 2.45
C TRP A 102 -11.55 -2.87 2.60
N ARG A 103 -10.61 -3.81 2.55
CA ARG A 103 -9.18 -3.53 2.62
C ARG A 103 -8.68 -2.74 1.41
N GLU A 104 -9.23 -2.98 0.23
CA GLU A 104 -8.99 -2.19 -0.96
C GLU A 104 -9.59 -0.78 -0.84
N GLU A 105 -10.82 -0.64 -0.34
CA GLU A 105 -11.48 0.65 -0.12
C GLU A 105 -10.70 1.57 0.83
N ILE A 106 -10.18 1.02 1.94
CA ILE A 106 -9.38 1.80 2.91
C ILE A 106 -7.92 1.99 2.46
N GLY A 107 -7.55 1.52 1.26
CA GLY A 107 -6.21 1.66 0.70
C GLY A 107 -5.15 0.76 1.33
N LEU A 108 -5.56 -0.33 2.01
CA LEU A 108 -4.69 -1.29 2.69
C LEU A 108 -4.87 -2.72 2.14
N PRO A 109 -4.65 -3.00 0.84
CA PRO A 109 -4.91 -4.32 0.26
C PRO A 109 -4.04 -5.42 0.90
N CYS A 110 -4.67 -6.55 1.24
CA CYS A 110 -3.95 -7.71 1.77
C CYS A 110 -3.23 -8.48 0.65
N LYS A 111 -1.93 -8.74 0.81
CA LYS A 111 -1.15 -9.58 -0.12
C LYS A 111 -0.83 -10.92 0.56
N SER A 112 -1.21 -12.03 -0.07
CA SER A 112 -0.87 -13.37 0.45
C SER A 112 0.64 -13.63 0.41
N ILE A 113 1.16 -14.31 1.44
CA ILE A 113 2.57 -14.74 1.50
C ILE A 113 2.94 -15.63 0.31
N LYS A 114 2.01 -16.44 -0.21
CA LYS A 114 2.27 -17.34 -1.34
C LYS A 114 2.59 -16.60 -2.64
N MET A 115 2.11 -15.36 -2.81
CA MET A 115 2.46 -14.51 -3.95
C MET A 115 3.84 -13.85 -3.85
N LEU A 116 4.49 -13.92 -2.68
CA LEU A 116 5.85 -13.42 -2.49
C LEU A 116 6.92 -14.44 -2.92
N HIS A 117 6.56 -15.71 -3.12
CA HIS A 117 7.50 -16.81 -3.36
C HIS A 117 7.69 -17.21 -4.83
N THR A 118 6.95 -16.66 -5.79
CA THR A 118 7.08 -17.05 -7.22
C THR A 118 8.19 -16.34 -7.97
N ARG A 119 8.98 -15.45 -7.36
CA ARG A 119 10.17 -14.87 -8.02
C ARG A 119 11.40 -15.76 -7.82
N LYS A 120 11.35 -17.00 -8.33
CA LYS A 120 12.56 -17.81 -8.54
C LYS A 120 13.41 -17.14 -9.63
N ARG A 121 14.68 -16.93 -9.31
CA ARG A 121 15.76 -16.48 -10.21
C ARG A 121 15.84 -17.41 -11.43
N PRO A 122 16.11 -16.91 -12.64
CA PRO A 122 16.90 -17.68 -13.60
C PRO A 122 18.37 -17.53 -13.18
N SER A 123 18.96 -18.58 -12.63
CA SER A 123 20.41 -18.73 -12.61
C SER A 123 20.81 -19.53 -13.84
N GLU A 124 21.42 -18.87 -14.82
CA GLU A 124 22.17 -19.56 -15.86
C GLU A 124 23.61 -19.69 -15.38
N SER A 125 23.99 -20.94 -15.10
CA SER A 125 25.38 -21.40 -15.08
C SER A 125 25.39 -22.65 -15.94
N TYR A 126 26.14 -22.60 -17.04
CA TYR A 126 26.25 -23.68 -18.01
C TYR A 126 27.37 -24.65 -17.64
N GLU A 127 27.20 -25.87 -18.16
CA GLU A 127 28.18 -26.95 -18.41
C GLU A 127 28.49 -27.91 -17.24
N THR A 128 28.46 -29.25 -17.37
CA THR A 128 28.19 -30.20 -18.48
C THR A 128 28.10 -31.64 -17.92
N GLN A 129 27.19 -32.48 -18.47
CA GLN A 129 27.15 -33.98 -18.51
C GLN A 129 27.11 -34.79 -17.18
N ALA A 130 26.49 -35.97 -17.03
CA ALA A 130 25.80 -36.95 -17.89
C ALA A 130 24.87 -37.79 -16.96
N GLU A 131 23.63 -38.11 -17.39
CA GLU A 131 23.18 -39.48 -17.70
C GLU A 131 22.70 -40.35 -16.50
N ASN A 132 21.38 -40.38 -16.27
CA ASN A 132 20.53 -41.57 -16.41
C ASN A 132 19.10 -41.35 -15.87
N GLN A 133 18.12 -41.52 -16.76
CA GLN A 133 16.68 -41.74 -16.47
C GLN A 133 16.46 -43.18 -15.93
N PRO A 134 15.23 -43.71 -15.67
CA PRO A 134 13.86 -43.14 -15.79
C PRO A 134 12.90 -43.45 -14.62
N ALA A 135 11.73 -42.76 -14.57
CA ALA A 135 10.39 -43.37 -14.58
C ALA A 135 9.22 -42.40 -14.23
N THR A 136 8.43 -42.08 -15.27
CA THR A 136 6.95 -42.14 -15.39
C THR A 136 5.97 -41.27 -14.59
N LEU A 137 4.84 -40.99 -15.30
CA LEU A 137 3.52 -40.41 -14.91
C LEU A 137 3.48 -38.88 -14.77
N GLY A 138 2.66 -38.10 -15.49
CA GLY A 138 1.43 -38.34 -16.26
C GLY A 138 0.59 -37.04 -16.16
N HIS A 139 0.42 -36.30 -17.26
CA HIS A 139 -0.87 -36.12 -17.95
C HIS A 139 -1.91 -35.28 -17.18
N TRP A 140 -1.99 -33.98 -17.52
CA TRP A 140 -3.20 -33.13 -17.48
C TRP A 140 -3.03 -31.97 -18.47
N ASP A 141 -3.03 -32.32 -19.75
CA ASP A 141 -3.39 -31.39 -20.82
C ASP A 141 -4.75 -31.89 -21.31
N GLU A 142 -5.83 -31.32 -20.77
CA GLU A 142 -7.22 -31.39 -21.27
C GLU A 142 -8.19 -30.87 -20.20
N CYS A 143 -8.42 -29.56 -20.16
CA CYS A 143 -9.66 -28.93 -19.68
C CYS A 143 -9.71 -27.47 -20.16
N PHE A 144 -9.59 -27.25 -21.47
CA PHE A 144 -10.08 -26.03 -22.12
C PHE A 144 -11.28 -26.42 -22.98
N SER A 145 -12.48 -26.14 -22.47
CA SER A 145 -13.72 -26.31 -23.21
C SER A 145 -13.86 -25.21 -24.28
N PRO A 146 -14.34 -25.51 -25.51
CA PRO A 146 -14.32 -24.58 -26.65
C PRO A 146 -15.37 -23.44 -26.62
N ALA A 147 -16.05 -23.21 -25.50
CA ALA A 147 -17.21 -22.31 -25.46
C ALA A 147 -16.88 -20.82 -25.23
N ALA A 148 -15.62 -20.45 -24.96
CA ALA A 148 -15.25 -19.05 -24.67
C ALA A 148 -14.69 -18.26 -25.87
N GLN A 149 -14.47 -18.91 -27.03
CA GLN A 149 -13.87 -18.28 -28.21
C GLN A 149 -14.88 -17.66 -29.21
N LEU A 150 -16.18 -17.66 -28.89
CA LEU A 150 -17.24 -17.20 -29.80
C LEU A 150 -17.89 -15.84 -29.42
N LEU A 151 -17.28 -15.04 -28.54
CA LEU A 151 -17.83 -13.73 -28.12
C LEU A 151 -16.93 -12.51 -28.37
N LEU A 152 -15.79 -12.65 -29.04
CA LEU A 152 -14.90 -11.52 -29.34
C LEU A 152 -14.33 -11.56 -30.77
N ALA A 153 -15.21 -11.77 -31.75
CA ALA A 153 -14.88 -11.50 -33.14
C ALA A 153 -16.13 -11.05 -33.90
N GLU A 154 -16.45 -9.76 -33.79
CA GLU A 154 -16.97 -8.96 -34.89
C GLU A 154 -16.95 -7.48 -34.49
N LYS A 155 -15.98 -6.74 -35.03
CA LYS A 155 -16.22 -5.59 -35.91
C LYS A 155 -14.91 -4.81 -36.11
N GLU A 156 -14.24 -5.10 -37.22
CA GLU A 156 -13.11 -4.30 -37.72
C GLU A 156 -13.56 -2.96 -38.32
N ALA A 157 -12.74 -1.94 -38.05
CA ALA A 157 -12.41 -0.74 -38.83
C ALA A 157 -13.47 0.40 -38.94
N PRO A 158 -13.04 1.69 -39.04
CA PRO A 158 -11.74 2.16 -39.56
C PRO A 158 -10.95 3.15 -38.69
N ALA A 159 -9.71 3.36 -39.13
CA ALA A 159 -8.73 4.33 -38.66
C ALA A 159 -9.31 5.67 -38.18
N GLN A 160 -9.04 6.03 -36.92
CA GLN A 160 -8.94 7.42 -36.49
C GLN A 160 -7.75 7.57 -35.54
N GLN A 161 -6.84 8.42 -35.98
CA GLN A 161 -5.79 9.03 -35.19
C GLN A 161 -6.43 9.69 -33.96
N HIS A 162 -6.11 9.19 -32.76
CA HIS A 162 -6.25 9.96 -31.54
C HIS A 162 -4.89 9.94 -30.83
N GLU A 163 -4.04 10.86 -31.27
CA GLU A 163 -3.09 11.54 -30.40
C GLU A 163 -3.82 12.10 -29.16
N ASN A 164 -3.04 12.27 -28.08
CA ASN A 164 -3.33 13.07 -26.87
C ASN A 164 -3.88 12.34 -25.64
N GLY A 165 -2.97 11.62 -24.98
CA GLY A 165 -2.73 11.76 -23.54
C GLY A 165 -1.34 12.36 -23.34
N ALA A 166 -1.20 13.63 -23.68
CA ALA A 166 0.07 14.32 -23.89
C ALA A 166 1.07 14.15 -22.73
N ILE A 167 2.19 13.50 -23.03
CA ILE A 167 3.45 13.59 -22.28
C ILE A 167 4.01 14.99 -22.57
N ASN A 168 3.32 16.01 -22.08
CA ASN A 168 3.73 17.39 -22.31
C ASN A 168 5.04 17.65 -21.55
N ASN A 169 6.13 17.76 -22.30
CA ASN A 169 7.28 18.59 -22.00
C ASN A 169 7.77 18.53 -20.55
N ARG A 170 8.22 17.36 -20.08
CA ARG A 170 8.96 17.25 -18.82
C ARG A 170 10.35 17.87 -19.00
N THR A 171 10.39 19.19 -19.05
CA THR A 171 11.60 19.95 -18.71
C THR A 171 12.03 19.53 -17.32
N SER A 172 13.34 19.42 -17.10
CA SER A 172 13.89 19.16 -15.78
C SER A 172 13.52 20.31 -14.86
N ARG A 173 12.36 20.21 -14.19
CA ARG A 173 11.87 21.24 -13.28
C ARG A 173 12.68 21.11 -12.00
N TRP A 174 13.76 21.88 -11.96
CA TRP A 174 14.58 22.10 -10.78
C TRP A 174 14.08 23.35 -10.04
N PRO A 175 13.95 23.34 -8.70
CA PRO A 175 14.15 22.21 -7.81
C PRO A 175 13.06 21.13 -7.98
N MET A 176 13.45 19.87 -7.76
CA MET A 176 12.48 18.77 -7.65
C MET A 176 11.55 19.07 -6.48
N THR A 177 10.24 18.94 -6.67
CA THR A 177 9.24 19.11 -5.60
C THR A 177 8.75 17.74 -5.11
N PRO A 178 8.23 17.64 -3.87
CA PRO A 178 7.62 16.40 -3.39
C PRO A 178 6.48 15.92 -4.29
N GLY A 179 5.65 16.83 -4.81
CA GLY A 179 4.59 16.49 -5.77
C GLY A 179 5.14 15.84 -7.04
N LEU A 180 6.20 16.41 -7.63
CA LEU A 180 6.84 15.85 -8.81
C LEU A 180 7.48 14.48 -8.54
N LEU A 181 8.13 14.31 -7.37
CA LEU A 181 8.67 13.01 -6.98
C LEU A 181 7.56 11.96 -6.82
N LYS A 182 6.40 12.34 -6.26
CA LYS A 182 5.22 11.47 -6.17
C LYS A 182 4.74 11.05 -7.56
N ASP A 183 4.69 11.97 -8.52
CA ASP A 183 4.29 11.67 -9.90
C ASP A 183 5.28 10.74 -10.61
N VAL A 184 6.59 10.94 -10.40
CA VAL A 184 7.65 10.06 -10.91
C VAL A 184 7.55 8.66 -10.29
N LEU A 185 7.23 8.55 -9.01
CA LEU A 185 7.03 7.24 -8.38
C LEU A 185 5.74 6.57 -8.90
N ASN A 186 4.66 7.33 -9.08
CA ASN A 186 3.39 6.80 -9.59
C ASN A 186 3.47 6.28 -11.02
N SER A 187 4.42 6.76 -11.83
CA SER A 187 4.58 6.30 -13.22
C SER A 187 5.12 4.87 -13.33
N THR A 188 5.59 4.25 -12.23
CA THR A 188 6.09 2.87 -12.23
C THR A 188 5.35 2.02 -11.21
N TYR A 189 5.18 0.72 -11.49
CA TYR A 189 4.57 -0.21 -10.54
C TYR A 189 5.37 -0.28 -9.22
N VAL A 190 6.69 -0.30 -9.33
CA VAL A 190 7.59 -0.35 -8.17
C VAL A 190 7.49 0.93 -7.35
N GLY A 191 7.43 2.10 -7.98
CA GLY A 191 7.26 3.38 -7.28
C GLY A 191 5.91 3.51 -6.58
N ARG A 192 4.81 3.04 -7.19
CA ARG A 192 3.51 2.93 -6.51
C ARG A 192 3.59 2.04 -5.27
N SER A 193 4.28 0.90 -5.38
CA SER A 193 4.49 0.00 -4.24
C SER A 193 5.39 0.62 -3.15
N ILE A 194 6.35 1.49 -3.52
CA ILE A 194 7.19 2.20 -2.56
C ILE A 194 6.34 3.21 -1.77
N LEU A 195 5.52 4.01 -2.46
CA LEU A 195 4.62 4.97 -1.81
C LEU A 195 3.66 4.26 -0.85
N ALA A 196 3.04 3.16 -1.27
CA ALA A 196 2.11 2.39 -0.45
C ALA A 196 2.76 1.72 0.77
N ARG A 197 4.06 1.41 0.72
CA ARG A 197 4.76 0.79 1.86
C ARG A 197 5.44 1.81 2.76
N GLY A 198 5.92 2.92 2.21
CA GLY A 198 6.64 3.95 2.95
C GLY A 198 5.73 4.79 3.86
N CYS A 199 4.41 4.74 3.69
CA CYS A 199 3.45 5.28 4.65
C CYS A 199 3.21 4.37 5.87
N LEU A 200 3.59 3.09 5.80
CA LEU A 200 3.38 2.11 6.88
C LEU A 200 4.61 1.98 7.80
N GLY A 201 5.77 2.49 7.36
CA GLY A 201 7.02 2.41 8.10
C GLY A 201 8.23 2.63 7.21
N ALA A 202 9.43 2.54 7.80
CA ALA A 202 10.67 2.65 7.06
C ALA A 202 10.78 1.52 6.02
N LEU A 203 11.21 1.87 4.82
CA LEU A 203 11.41 0.94 3.73
C LEU A 203 12.59 0.01 4.05
N GLY A 204 12.41 -1.28 3.77
CA GLY A 204 13.53 -2.21 3.78
C GLY A 204 14.57 -1.86 2.72
N LYS A 205 15.83 -2.29 2.94
CA LYS A 205 16.99 -2.01 2.06
C LYS A 205 16.70 -2.22 0.57
N SER A 206 15.96 -3.29 0.23
CA SER A 206 15.60 -3.58 -1.16
C SER A 206 14.73 -2.50 -1.80
N LEU A 207 13.79 -1.91 -1.05
CA LEU A 207 12.92 -0.85 -1.57
C LEU A 207 13.61 0.51 -1.57
N GLN A 208 14.45 0.79 -0.57
CA GLN A 208 15.32 1.98 -0.60
C GLN A 208 16.23 1.94 -1.84
N TYR A 209 16.78 0.78 -2.18
CA TYR A 209 17.55 0.59 -3.40
C TYR A 209 16.74 0.87 -4.67
N GLN A 210 15.51 0.37 -4.75
CA GLN A 210 14.62 0.65 -5.90
C GLN A 210 14.20 2.13 -5.97
N LEU A 211 13.92 2.76 -4.82
CA LEU A 211 13.61 4.18 -4.74
C LEU A 211 14.77 5.03 -5.29
N THR A 212 15.99 4.74 -4.82
CA THR A 212 17.18 5.46 -5.31
C THR A 212 17.43 5.22 -6.79
N ALA A 213 17.14 4.01 -7.31
CA ALA A 213 17.21 3.71 -8.73
C ALA A 213 16.28 4.62 -9.54
N ILE A 214 14.99 4.66 -9.19
CA ILE A 214 13.98 5.46 -9.91
C ILE A 214 14.36 6.94 -9.92
N ILE A 215 14.78 7.48 -8.77
CA ILE A 215 15.14 8.90 -8.65
C ILE A 215 16.37 9.24 -9.50
N ILE A 216 17.41 8.39 -9.46
CA ILE A 216 18.63 8.61 -10.23
C ILE A 216 18.40 8.39 -11.72
N ASP A 217 17.56 7.42 -12.12
CA ASP A 217 17.14 7.21 -13.50
C ASP A 217 16.46 8.46 -14.05
N TYR A 218 15.51 9.00 -13.27
CA TYR A 218 14.84 10.27 -13.59
C TYR A 218 15.85 11.42 -13.71
N HIS A 219 16.77 11.57 -12.76
CA HIS A 219 17.80 12.63 -12.82
C HIS A 219 18.68 12.49 -14.07
N MET A 220 19.17 11.29 -14.36
CA MET A 220 20.06 11.01 -15.49
C MET A 220 19.38 11.18 -16.85
N ALA A 221 18.06 11.11 -16.92
CA ALA A 221 17.32 11.39 -18.15
C ALA A 221 17.46 12.85 -18.60
N TYR A 222 17.76 13.77 -17.67
CA TYR A 222 17.81 15.20 -17.95
C TYR A 222 19.17 15.86 -17.64
N LYS A 223 19.95 15.29 -16.73
CA LYS A 223 21.23 15.87 -16.28
C LYS A 223 22.33 14.81 -16.23
N THR A 224 23.52 15.20 -16.67
CA THR A 224 24.71 14.33 -16.73
C THR A 224 25.60 14.39 -15.48
N LYS A 225 25.33 15.35 -14.58
CA LYS A 225 26.07 15.58 -13.34
C LYS A 225 25.09 15.82 -12.21
N ILE A 226 25.41 15.26 -11.04
CA ILE A 226 24.67 15.47 -9.80
C ILE A 226 25.49 16.31 -8.83
N THR A 227 24.86 17.31 -8.22
CA THR A 227 25.46 18.26 -7.28
C THR A 227 25.00 17.98 -5.84
N SER A 228 25.69 18.55 -4.85
CA SER A 228 25.29 18.38 -3.43
C SER A 228 23.89 18.94 -3.15
N PRO A 229 23.53 20.16 -3.60
CA PRO A 229 22.18 20.69 -3.41
C PRO A 229 21.10 19.82 -4.07
N GLU A 230 21.42 19.15 -5.18
CA GLU A 230 20.51 18.19 -5.82
C GLU A 230 20.25 16.96 -4.96
N LEU A 231 21.32 16.36 -4.41
CA LEU A 231 21.20 15.22 -3.50
C LEU A 231 20.42 15.58 -2.23
N GLU A 232 20.68 16.76 -1.68
CA GLU A 232 19.99 17.27 -0.50
C GLU A 232 18.50 17.50 -0.78
N ASN A 233 18.16 18.13 -1.91
CA ASN A 233 16.77 18.34 -2.31
C ASN A 233 16.03 17.01 -2.58
N TYR A 234 16.71 16.01 -3.17
CA TYR A 234 16.12 14.68 -3.30
C TYR A 234 15.89 14.01 -1.95
N ALA A 235 16.85 14.07 -1.03
CA ALA A 235 16.68 13.53 0.32
C ALA A 235 15.51 14.21 1.05
N TYR A 236 15.40 15.54 0.95
CA TYR A 236 14.28 16.32 1.47
C TYR A 236 12.93 15.89 0.88
N CYS A 237 12.84 15.74 -0.44
CA CYS A 237 11.60 15.28 -1.08
C CYS A 237 11.23 13.86 -0.65
N ILE A 238 12.22 12.97 -0.50
CA ILE A 238 12.00 11.59 -0.02
C ILE A 238 11.41 11.62 1.38
N THR A 239 12.02 12.31 2.33
CA THR A 239 11.53 12.34 3.73
C THR A 239 10.22 13.11 3.88
N THR A 240 9.90 14.00 2.94
CA THR A 240 8.60 14.68 2.89
C THR A 240 7.48 13.74 2.45
N LEU A 241 7.74 12.87 1.46
CA LEU A 241 6.77 11.89 0.98
C LEU A 241 6.68 10.63 1.84
N LEU A 242 7.79 10.27 2.48
CA LEU A 242 7.98 9.05 3.25
C LEU A 242 8.48 9.43 4.65
N PRO A 243 7.58 9.78 5.59
CA PRO A 243 7.97 10.37 6.88
C PRO A 243 8.84 9.47 7.76
N HIS A 244 8.81 8.15 7.53
CA HIS A 244 9.60 7.16 8.27
C HIS A 244 11.00 6.94 7.71
N GLU A 245 11.33 7.56 6.57
CA GLU A 245 12.65 7.51 6.00
C GLU A 245 13.60 8.50 6.66
N VAL A 246 14.89 8.15 6.69
CA VAL A 246 15.94 8.98 7.30
C VAL A 246 16.75 9.65 6.20
N ALA A 247 16.79 10.99 6.18
CA ALA A 247 17.51 11.76 5.16
C ALA A 247 18.99 11.35 5.00
N ALA A 248 19.66 11.07 6.12
CA ALA A 248 21.06 10.62 6.17
C ALA A 248 21.32 9.29 5.43
N THR A 249 20.28 8.47 5.21
CA THR A 249 20.38 7.26 4.38
C THR A 249 20.61 7.62 2.91
N TYR A 250 19.99 8.70 2.45
CA TYR A 250 19.95 9.10 1.04
C TYR A 250 21.05 10.07 0.67
N HIS A 251 21.32 11.03 1.55
CA HIS A 251 22.37 12.00 1.35
C HIS A 251 23.14 12.23 2.66
N ILE A 252 24.47 12.12 2.56
CA ILE A 252 25.40 12.56 3.60
C ILE A 252 26.24 13.67 2.97
N PRO A 253 26.17 14.91 3.45
CA PRO A 253 26.96 16.00 2.91
C PRO A 253 28.45 15.74 3.09
N ARG A 254 29.27 16.46 2.32
CA ARG A 254 30.72 16.41 2.49
C ARG A 254 31.08 16.93 3.88
N GLY A 255 31.94 16.20 4.57
CA GLY A 255 32.43 16.56 5.90
C GLY A 255 33.94 16.78 5.89
N PRO A 256 34.50 17.28 7.00
CA PRO A 256 35.95 17.50 7.13
C PRO A 256 36.77 16.24 6.85
N ASN A 257 36.22 15.05 7.17
CA ASN A 257 36.86 13.75 6.96
C ASN A 257 36.42 13.03 5.66
N ARG A 258 35.57 13.65 4.81
CA ARG A 258 35.03 13.02 3.59
C ARG A 258 35.11 13.94 2.37
N ARG A 259 35.97 13.58 1.43
CA ARG A 259 36.18 14.33 0.16
C ARG A 259 34.96 14.29 -0.77
N THR A 260 34.16 13.23 -0.72
CA THR A 260 32.97 13.03 -1.57
C THR A 260 31.69 12.93 -0.73
N PRO A 261 30.53 13.35 -1.26
CA PRO A 261 29.26 13.15 -0.57
C PRO A 261 28.98 11.65 -0.44
N GLY A 262 28.26 11.27 0.61
CA GLY A 262 27.83 9.90 0.85
C GLY A 262 26.33 9.72 0.65
N GLY A 263 25.83 8.56 1.07
CA GLY A 263 24.43 8.19 0.95
C GLY A 263 24.13 7.34 -0.28
N SER A 264 22.95 6.73 -0.26
CA SER A 264 22.52 5.78 -1.29
C SER A 264 22.32 6.43 -2.66
N LEU A 265 21.87 7.69 -2.73
CA LEU A 265 21.66 8.40 -3.99
C LEU A 265 22.96 8.64 -4.75
N TYR A 266 23.99 9.17 -4.08
CA TYR A 266 25.29 9.41 -4.72
C TYR A 266 25.96 8.09 -5.12
N SER A 267 25.92 7.09 -4.25
CA SER A 267 26.47 5.76 -4.54
C SER A 267 25.83 5.14 -5.78
N ARG A 268 24.50 5.25 -5.90
CA ARG A 268 23.75 4.78 -7.07
C ARG A 268 24.13 5.52 -8.34
N PHE A 269 24.21 6.85 -8.29
CA PHE A 269 24.61 7.67 -9.42
C PHE A 269 26.00 7.28 -9.97
N ILE A 270 26.99 7.11 -9.09
CA ILE A 270 28.34 6.70 -9.49
C ILE A 270 28.33 5.29 -10.09
N ASN A 271 27.71 4.32 -9.42
CA ASN A 271 27.65 2.94 -9.90
C ASN A 271 27.00 2.87 -11.29
N GLN A 272 25.91 3.59 -11.48
CA GLN A 272 25.20 3.60 -12.76
C GLN A 272 26.01 4.29 -13.87
N LYS A 273 26.76 5.34 -13.55
CA LYS A 273 27.67 5.98 -14.51
C LYS A 273 28.79 5.04 -14.93
N ILE A 274 29.35 4.26 -13.99
CA ILE A 274 30.37 3.24 -14.27
C ILE A 274 29.78 2.14 -15.15
N SER A 275 28.61 1.60 -14.80
CA SER A 275 27.95 0.53 -15.58
C SER A 275 27.64 0.98 -17.02
N LYS A 276 27.12 2.19 -17.23
CA LYS A 276 26.86 2.72 -18.58
C LYS A 276 28.15 2.88 -19.40
N LYS A 277 29.24 3.32 -18.77
CA LYS A 277 30.55 3.43 -19.44
C LYS A 277 31.11 2.05 -19.83
N ALA A 278 30.98 1.06 -18.95
CA ALA A 278 31.42 -0.31 -19.24
C ALA A 278 30.64 -0.93 -20.42
N LEU A 279 29.32 -0.74 -20.46
CA LEU A 279 28.47 -1.19 -21.57
C LEU A 279 28.86 -0.55 -22.92
N ALA A 280 29.16 0.76 -22.93
CA ALA A 280 29.58 1.46 -24.14
C ALA A 280 30.91 0.91 -24.69
N ILE A 281 31.87 0.59 -23.82
CA ILE A 281 33.17 0.02 -24.22
C ILE A 281 32.99 -1.41 -24.76
N GLY A 282 32.21 -2.25 -24.08
CA GLY A 282 31.93 -3.61 -24.54
C GLY A 282 31.28 -3.63 -25.93
N ASN A 283 30.31 -2.76 -26.16
CA ASN A 283 29.63 -2.67 -27.46
C ASN A 283 30.55 -2.16 -28.59
N SER A 284 31.51 -1.27 -28.30
CA SER A 284 32.50 -0.84 -29.30
C SER A 284 33.50 -1.93 -29.69
N ILE A 285 33.81 -2.85 -28.76
CA ILE A 285 34.73 -3.97 -28.99
C ILE A 285 34.05 -5.08 -29.79
N SER A 286 32.76 -5.35 -29.57
CA SER A 286 32.00 -6.36 -30.32
C SER A 286 31.56 -5.92 -31.73
N ALA A 287 31.69 -4.64 -32.05
CA ALA A 287 31.32 -4.07 -33.36
C ALA A 287 32.53 -3.83 -34.29
N SER A 288 33.74 -4.19 -33.83
CA SER A 288 35.00 -4.15 -34.60
C SER A 288 35.38 -5.56 -35.04
#